data_AF-A0A2A2LHI9-F1
#
_entry.id   AF-A0A2A2LHI9-F1
#
_cell.length_a   1.000
_cell.length_b   1.000
_cell.length_c   1.000
_cell.angle_alpha   90.00
_cell.angle_beta   90.00
_cell.angle_gamma   90.00
#
_symmetry.space_group_name_H-M   'P 1'
#
loop_
_entity.id
_entity.type
_entity.pdbx_description
1 polymer ?
#
loop_
_entity_poly.entity_id
_entity_poly.type
_entity_poly.pdbx_seq_one_letter_code
_entity_poly.pdbx_strand_id
1 'polypeptide(L)'
;MLRERLAKYEYVEMSMTQQKDKMNEKLPDYENSLKILDALEEKKEKGEPFHTTYLLSDEVYTKAVVPKPEKVCIWLGAGVMAEYDLAEARDLLTKNRDGVLKIISELTSELAYTKDQITTTQVQY
;
A
#
# COMPACT_ATOMS: atom_id res chain seq x y z
N MET A 1 24.46 -21.71 -22.85
CA MET A 1 23.49 -22.62 -22.20
C MET A 1 23.39 -22.42 -20.69
N LEU A 2 24.31 -22.89 -19.83
CA LEU A 2 24.14 -22.81 -18.36
C LEU A 2 24.30 -21.38 -17.77
N ARG A 3 25.34 -20.65 -18.20
CA ARG A 3 25.56 -19.25 -17.80
C ARG A 3 24.40 -18.33 -18.20
N GLU A 4 23.80 -18.56 -19.37
CA GLU A 4 22.61 -17.82 -19.81
C GLU A 4 21.37 -18.15 -18.96
N ARG A 5 21.27 -19.37 -18.43
CA ARG A 5 20.17 -19.77 -17.55
C ARG A 5 20.32 -19.13 -16.17
N LEU A 6 21.52 -19.16 -15.60
CA LEU A 6 21.86 -18.50 -14.34
C LEU A 6 21.63 -16.98 -14.42
N ALA A 7 22.14 -16.31 -15.45
CA ALA A 7 21.94 -14.88 -15.64
C ALA A 7 20.45 -14.50 -15.77
N LYS A 8 19.62 -15.36 -16.38
CA LYS A 8 18.17 -15.16 -16.42
C LYS A 8 17.53 -15.28 -15.03
N TYR A 9 17.92 -16.28 -14.24
CA TYR A 9 17.37 -16.45 -12.88
C TYR A 9 17.78 -15.29 -11.94
N GLU A 10 19.04 -14.83 -12.00
CA GLU A 10 19.50 -13.66 -11.24
C GLU A 10 18.73 -12.39 -11.63
N TYR A 11 18.46 -12.19 -12.93
CA TYR A 11 17.66 -11.05 -13.39
C TYR A 11 16.21 -11.11 -12.86
N VAL A 12 15.57 -12.30 -12.91
CA VAL A 12 14.23 -12.50 -12.37
C VAL A 12 14.19 -12.27 -10.86
N GLU A 13 15.17 -12.79 -10.12
CA GLU A 13 15.30 -12.57 -8.68
C GLU A 13 15.42 -11.09 -8.34
N MET A 14 16.28 -10.36 -9.06
CA MET A 14 16.48 -8.92 -8.87
C MET A 14 15.19 -8.14 -9.14
N SER A 15 14.47 -8.47 -10.23
CA SER A 15 13.20 -7.83 -10.58
C SER A 15 12.11 -8.10 -9.53
N MET A 16 11.98 -9.36 -9.07
CA MET A 16 11.00 -9.74 -8.05
C MET A 16 11.29 -9.07 -6.70
N THR A 17 12.58 -8.96 -6.33
CA THR A 17 13.02 -8.27 -5.11
C THR A 17 12.66 -6.79 -5.15
N GLN A 18 12.97 -6.09 -6.25
CA GLN A 18 12.59 -4.69 -6.42
C GLN A 18 11.07 -4.47 -6.39
N GLN A 19 10.29 -5.39 -6.96
CA GLN A 19 8.84 -5.32 -6.91
C GLN A 19 8.32 -5.51 -5.48
N LYS A 20 8.89 -6.46 -4.72
CA LYS A 20 8.56 -6.68 -3.32
C LYS A 20 8.88 -5.44 -2.46
N ASP A 21 10.04 -4.83 -2.65
CA ASP A 21 10.45 -3.64 -1.89
C ASP A 21 9.50 -2.46 -2.13
N LYS A 22 9.13 -2.20 -3.39
CA LYS A 22 8.12 -1.18 -3.73
C LYS A 22 6.76 -1.43 -3.11
N MET A 23 6.36 -2.69 -2.93
CA MET A 23 5.10 -3.04 -2.27
C MET A 23 5.20 -2.86 -0.74
N ASN A 24 6.35 -3.17 -0.15
CA ASN A 24 6.63 -2.93 1.27
C ASN A 24 6.65 -1.43 1.60
N GLU A 25 7.17 -0.59 0.71
CA GLU A 25 7.16 0.88 0.90
C GLU A 25 5.75 1.45 0.96
N LYS A 26 4.79 0.85 0.25
CA LYS A 26 3.38 1.29 0.25
C LYS A 26 2.58 0.78 1.44
N LEU A 27 3.03 -0.30 2.08
CA LEU A 27 2.34 -0.89 3.23
C LEU A 27 2.10 0.11 4.38
N PRO A 28 3.11 0.90 4.85
CA PRO A 28 2.89 1.89 5.91
C PRO A 28 1.92 2.99 5.51
N ASP A 29 1.82 3.36 4.22
CA ASP A 29 0.86 4.36 3.76
C ASP A 29 -0.59 3.89 3.97
N TYR A 30 -0.87 2.61 3.70
CA TYR A 30 -2.18 2.02 3.98
C TYR A 30 -2.47 1.97 5.48
N GLU A 31 -1.49 1.59 6.30
CA GLU A 31 -1.66 1.55 7.76
C GLU A 31 -1.88 2.94 8.36
N ASN A 32 -1.17 3.96 7.87
CA ASN A 32 -1.38 5.34 8.26
C ASN A 32 -2.77 5.84 7.84
N SER A 33 -3.21 5.49 6.63
CA SER A 33 -4.55 5.83 6.14
C SER A 33 -5.66 5.21 6.99
N LEU A 34 -5.50 3.94 7.41
CA LEU A 34 -6.43 3.27 8.32
C LEU A 34 -6.46 3.94 9.71
N LYS A 35 -5.30 4.31 10.26
CA LYS A 35 -5.23 5.06 11.54
C LYS A 35 -5.92 6.42 11.46
N ILE A 36 -5.83 7.10 10.32
CA ILE A 36 -6.55 8.36 10.09
C ILE A 36 -8.06 8.11 10.10
N LEU A 37 -8.53 7.04 9.45
CA LEU A 37 -9.95 6.67 9.49
C LEU A 37 -10.43 6.34 10.92
N ASP A 38 -9.64 5.60 11.71
CA ASP A 38 -9.93 5.33 13.13
C ASP A 38 -10.12 6.65 13.91
N ALA A 39 -9.20 7.60 13.72
CA ALA A 39 -9.27 8.91 14.39
C ALA A 39 -10.46 9.76 13.91
N LEU A 40 -10.86 9.64 12.64
CA LEU A 40 -12.04 10.32 12.10
C LEU A 40 -13.34 9.71 12.62
N GLU A 41 -13.42 8.39 12.75
CA GLU A 41 -14.56 7.69 13.35
C GLU A 41 -14.72 8.05 14.83
N GLU A 42 -13.64 8.04 15.61
CA GLU A 42 -13.69 8.45 17.03
C GLU A 42 -14.19 9.89 17.19
N LYS A 43 -13.74 10.81 16.31
CA LYS A 43 -14.23 12.19 16.28
C LYS A 43 -15.70 12.29 15.86
N LYS A 44 -16.15 11.45 14.93
CA LYS A 44 -17.56 11.35 14.54
C LYS A 44 -18.43 10.89 15.71
N GLU A 45 -17.99 9.90 16.48
CA GLU A 45 -18.72 9.40 17.65
C GLU A 45 -18.81 10.44 18.77
N LYS A 46 -17.74 11.20 19.01
CA LYS A 46 -17.76 12.31 19.97
C LYS A 46 -18.65 13.47 19.54
N GLY A 47 -19.01 13.54 18.25
CA GLY A 47 -19.85 14.62 17.70
C GLY A 47 -19.21 16.00 17.80
N GLU A 48 -17.88 16.06 18.00
CA GLU A 48 -17.18 17.31 18.20
C GLU A 48 -16.68 17.87 16.86
N PRO A 49 -16.98 19.14 16.56
CA PRO A 49 -16.38 19.80 15.41
C PRO A 49 -14.86 19.88 15.61
N PHE A 50 -14.09 19.39 14.66
CA PHE A 50 -12.64 19.48 14.72
C PHE A 50 -12.09 20.55 13.80
N HIS A 51 -11.08 21.24 14.29
CA HIS A 51 -10.31 22.19 13.50
C HIS A 51 -9.24 21.41 12.75
N THR A 52 -9.24 21.53 11.43
CA THR A 52 -8.19 20.98 10.58
C THR A 52 -7.53 22.11 9.81
N THR A 53 -6.25 21.95 9.52
CA THR A 53 -5.52 22.86 8.64
C THR A 53 -5.36 22.13 7.31
N TYR A 54 -5.99 22.63 6.25
CA TYR A 54 -5.94 22.02 4.93
C TYR A 54 -5.13 22.89 3.98
N LEU A 55 -4.47 22.23 3.02
CA LEU A 55 -3.70 22.89 1.98
C LEU A 55 -4.65 23.42 0.90
N LEU A 56 -4.63 24.73 0.67
CA LEU A 56 -5.43 25.39 -0.37
C LEU A 56 -4.63 25.59 -1.66
N SER A 57 -3.33 25.87 -1.53
CA SER A 57 -2.37 26.03 -2.62
C SER A 57 -0.96 25.77 -2.11
N ASP A 58 0.05 25.76 -2.98
CA ASP A 58 1.46 25.58 -2.60
C ASP A 58 1.82 26.55 -1.46
N GLU A 59 2.21 26.00 -0.31
CA GLU A 59 2.55 26.72 0.93
C GLU A 59 1.39 27.49 1.61
N VAL A 60 0.17 27.47 1.05
CA VAL A 60 -1.00 28.16 1.61
C VAL A 60 -1.88 27.19 2.37
N TYR A 61 -1.88 27.34 3.70
CA TYR A 61 -2.68 26.54 4.61
C TYR A 61 -3.82 27.36 5.20
N THR A 62 -5.04 26.82 5.17
CA THR A 62 -6.23 27.46 5.74
C THR A 62 -6.86 26.58 6.81
N LYS A 63 -7.41 27.21 7.85
CA LYS A 63 -8.14 26.49 8.91
C LYS A 63 -9.57 26.23 8.43
N ALA A 64 -9.98 24.97 8.46
CA ALA A 64 -11.37 24.55 8.29
C ALA A 64 -11.90 23.98 9.60
N VAL A 65 -13.18 24.23 9.85
CA VAL A 65 -13.94 23.54 10.89
C VAL A 65 -14.77 22.48 10.18
N VAL A 66 -14.53 21.21 10.50
CA VAL A 66 -15.33 20.10 9.98
C VAL A 66 -16.36 19.74 11.05
N PRO A 67 -17.66 20.01 10.82
CA PRO A 67 -18.69 19.81 11.85
C PRO A 67 -18.93 18.33 12.15
N LYS A 68 -18.85 17.47 11.13
CA LYS A 68 -18.97 16.02 11.27
C LYS A 68 -18.27 15.32 10.10
N PRO A 69 -17.21 14.53 10.34
CA PRO A 69 -16.60 13.74 9.28
C PRO A 69 -17.50 12.54 8.98
N GLU A 70 -18.32 12.63 7.94
CA GLU A 70 -19.16 11.50 7.51
C GLU A 70 -18.53 10.71 6.36
N LYS A 71 -17.81 11.42 5.48
CA LYS A 71 -17.31 10.91 4.21
C LYS A 71 -15.86 11.30 3.96
N VAL A 72 -15.16 10.49 3.18
CA VAL A 72 -13.78 10.72 2.76
C VAL A 72 -13.66 10.54 1.24
N CYS A 73 -12.79 11.34 0.62
CA CYS A 73 -12.46 11.20 -0.79
C CYS A 73 -11.16 10.41 -0.93
N ILE A 74 -11.19 9.29 -1.65
CA ILE A 74 -10.02 8.45 -1.90
C ILE A 74 -9.64 8.55 -3.38
N TRP A 75 -8.34 8.73 -3.62
CA TRP A 75 -7.78 8.70 -4.96
C TRP A 75 -7.50 7.25 -5.38
N LEU A 76 -8.20 6.76 -6.39
CA LEU A 76 -8.07 5.39 -6.89
C LEU A 76 -7.00 5.25 -7.98
N GLY A 77 -6.43 6.37 -8.44
CA GLY A 77 -5.48 6.42 -9.53
C GLY A 77 -6.12 6.79 -10.87
N ALA A 78 -5.29 6.95 -11.91
CA ALA A 78 -5.73 7.30 -13.27
C ALA A 78 -6.65 8.55 -13.36
N GLY A 79 -6.48 9.53 -12.47
CA GLY A 79 -7.32 10.74 -12.46
C GLY A 79 -8.67 10.57 -11.74
N VAL A 80 -8.92 9.41 -11.13
CA VAL A 80 -10.22 9.08 -10.52
C VAL A 80 -10.15 9.26 -9.00
N MET A 81 -11.09 10.05 -8.49
CA MET A 81 -11.38 10.21 -7.07
C MET A 81 -12.81 9.75 -6.82
N ALA A 82 -13.03 8.99 -5.76
CA ALA A 82 -14.35 8.56 -5.35
C ALA A 82 -14.59 8.90 -3.87
N GLU A 83 -15.81 9.32 -3.59
CA GLU A 83 -16.29 9.59 -2.24
C GLU A 83 -16.82 8.29 -1.63
N TYR A 84 -16.42 8.00 -0.40
CA TYR A 84 -16.83 6.83 0.37
C TYR A 84 -17.22 7.23 1.78
N ASP A 85 -18.17 6.50 2.36
CA ASP A 85 -18.41 6.59 3.80
C ASP A 85 -17.21 6.01 4.56
N LEU A 86 -17.00 6.44 5.81
CA LEU A 86 -15.86 6.00 6.62
C LEU A 86 -15.72 4.46 6.70
N ALA A 87 -16.85 3.74 6.82
CA ALA A 87 -16.87 2.29 6.87
C ALA A 87 -16.47 1.66 5.52
N GLU A 88 -17.00 2.17 4.41
CA GLU A 88 -16.66 1.68 3.06
C GLU A 88 -15.18 1.98 2.72
N ALA A 89 -14.69 3.15 3.11
CA ALA A 89 -13.30 3.54 2.97
C ALA A 89 -12.36 2.60 3.74
N ARG A 90 -12.73 2.24 4.97
CA ARG A 90 -12.00 1.27 5.80
C ARG A 90 -11.95 -0.10 5.13
N ASP A 91 -13.08 -0.59 4.66
CA ASP A 91 -13.16 -1.88 3.97
C ASP A 91 -12.32 -1.89 2.69
N LEU A 92 -12.39 -0.81 1.90
CA LEU A 92 -11.60 -0.65 0.67
C LEU A 92 -10.10 -0.65 0.95
N LEU A 93 -9.64 0.16 1.91
CA LEU A 93 -8.23 0.23 2.28
C LEU A 93 -7.72 -1.07 2.90
N THR A 94 -8.55 -1.74 3.71
CA THR A 94 -8.21 -3.05 4.29
C THR A 94 -8.06 -4.10 3.20
N LYS A 95 -9.01 -4.16 2.25
CA LYS A 95 -8.94 -5.07 1.10
C LYS A 95 -7.72 -4.81 0.22
N ASN A 96 -7.37 -3.54 -0.02
CA ASN A 96 -6.18 -3.18 -0.76
C ASN A 96 -4.89 -3.59 -0.02
N ARG A 97 -4.82 -3.34 1.30
CA ARG A 97 -3.71 -3.77 2.15
C ARG A 97 -3.53 -5.28 2.11
N ASP A 98 -4.61 -6.04 2.27
CA ASP A 98 -4.57 -7.50 2.24
C ASP A 98 -4.15 -8.03 0.87
N GLY A 99 -4.59 -7.37 -0.21
CA GLY A 99 -4.11 -7.64 -1.56
C GLY A 99 -2.60 -7.44 -1.69
N VAL A 100 -2.07 -6.33 -1.15
CA VAL A 100 -0.62 -6.06 -1.14
C VAL A 100 0.14 -7.08 -0.30
N LEU A 101 -0.36 -7.45 0.89
CA LEU A 101 0.24 -8.48 1.74
C LEU A 101 0.27 -9.85 1.04
N LYS A 102 -0.80 -10.21 0.34
CA LYS A 102 -0.86 -11.43 -0.44
C LYS A 102 0.19 -11.44 -1.55
N ILE A 103 0.30 -10.34 -2.30
CA ILE A 103 1.33 -10.18 -3.34
C ILE A 103 2.74 -10.31 -2.74
N ILE A 104 3.01 -9.69 -1.59
CA ILE A 104 4.31 -9.81 -0.90
C ILE A 104 4.59 -11.26 -0.50
N SER A 105 3.59 -11.99 -0.01
CA SER A 105 3.72 -13.40 0.37
C SER A 105 3.99 -14.31 -0.84
N GLU A 106 3.25 -14.11 -1.93
CA GLU A 106 3.44 -14.82 -3.20
C GLU A 106 4.84 -14.56 -3.77
N LEU A 107 5.25 -13.28 -3.87
CA LEU A 107 6.59 -12.90 -4.33
C LEU A 107 7.70 -13.48 -3.45
N THR A 108 7.48 -13.55 -2.13
CA THR A 108 8.46 -14.15 -1.20
C THR A 108 8.62 -15.65 -1.45
N SER A 109 7.52 -16.35 -1.71
CA SER A 109 7.53 -17.78 -2.01
C SER A 109 8.17 -18.07 -3.37
N GLU A 110 7.85 -17.27 -4.39
CA GLU A 110 8.47 -17.37 -5.73
C GLU A 110 9.98 -17.06 -5.70
N LEU A 111 10.41 -16.08 -4.91
CA LEU A 111 11.82 -15.78 -4.68
C LEU A 111 12.55 -16.95 -4.02
N ALA A 112 11.95 -17.58 -3.00
CA ALA A 112 12.53 -18.75 -2.34
C ALA A 112 12.69 -19.91 -3.33
N TYR A 113 11.66 -20.19 -4.13
CA TYR A 113 11.73 -21.22 -5.17
C TYR A 113 12.82 -20.92 -6.21
N THR A 114 12.93 -19.67 -6.66
CA THR A 114 13.94 -19.25 -7.64
C THR A 114 15.36 -19.43 -7.08
N LYS A 115 15.59 -19.12 -5.80
CA LYS A 115 16.87 -19.34 -5.10
C LYS A 115 17.22 -20.83 -4.99
N ASP A 116 16.24 -21.69 -4.70
CA ASP A 116 16.45 -23.14 -4.63
C ASP A 116 16.79 -23.74 -6.02
N GLN A 117 16.18 -23.21 -7.09
CA GLN A 117 16.51 -23.62 -8.46
C GLN A 117 17.93 -23.19 -8.87
N ILE A 118 18.36 -21.98 -8.49
CA ILE A 118 19.75 -21.53 -8.67
C ILE A 118 20.71 -22.48 -7.95
N THR A 119 20.45 -22.74 -6.66
CA THR A 119 21.30 -23.61 -5.82
C THR A 119 21.37 -25.03 -6.38
N THR A 120 20.24 -25.62 -6.77
CA THR A 120 20.19 -26.96 -7.37
C THR A 120 20.97 -27.02 -8.69
N THR A 121 20.86 -25.97 -9.52
CA THR A 121 21.61 -25.87 -10.79
C THR A 121 23.12 -25.74 -10.56
N GLN A 122 23.53 -25.13 -9.45
CA GLN A 122 24.94 -25.00 -9.06
C GLN A 122 25.51 -26.29 -8.46
N VAL A 123 24.71 -27.07 -7.72
CA VAL A 123 25.13 -28.32 -7.04
C VAL A 123 25.12 -29.55 -7.96
N GLN A 124 24.30 -29.55 -9.03
CA GLN A 124 24.32 -30.62 -10.05
C GLN A 124 25.57 -30.59 -10.97
N TYR A 125 26.56 -29.76 -10.63
CA TYR A 125 27.86 -29.63 -11.29
C TYR A 125 29.01 -29.91 -10.34
#